data_AF-A0A371Q6K1-F1
#
_entry.id   AF-A0A371Q6K1-F1
#
_cell.length_a   1.000
_cell.length_b   1.000
_cell.length_c   1.000
_cell.angle_alpha   90.00
_cell.angle_beta   90.00
_cell.angle_gamma   90.00
#
_symmetry.space_group_name_H-M   'P 1'
#
loop_
_entity.id
_entity.type
_entity.pdbx_description
1 polymer ?
#
loop_
_entity_poly.entity_id
_entity_poly.type
_entity_poly.pdbx_seq_one_letter_code
_entity_poly.pdbx_strand_id
1 'polypeptide(L)'
;MARRRPGPEADGPFYRIGSWMGGAVVLDGSSGAALQDTESGYSTVLLAGSLPQFATVLRLYCEYRISWLPTLAEAVDARWSLREWVEEIDPATETGDHWDEVFEGELDDSGSY
;
A
#
# COMPACT_ATOMS: atom_id res chain seq x y z
N MET A 1 -4.02 41.03 15.14
CA MET A 1 -4.56 39.74 14.66
C MET A 1 -3.94 38.63 15.48
N ALA A 2 -4.75 37.88 16.24
CA ALA A 2 -4.27 36.92 17.22
C ALA A 2 -3.75 35.63 16.55
N ARG A 3 -2.53 35.21 16.93
CA ARG A 3 -2.00 33.87 16.62
C ARG A 3 -2.92 32.84 17.26
N ARG A 4 -3.52 31.97 16.44
CA ARG A 4 -4.25 30.78 16.90
C ARG A 4 -3.23 29.86 17.59
N ARG A 5 -3.43 29.55 18.88
CA ARG A 5 -2.61 28.53 19.57
C ARG A 5 -3.02 27.15 19.05
N PRO A 6 -2.10 26.25 18.70
CA PRO A 6 -2.44 24.86 18.40
C PRO A 6 -2.96 24.17 19.68
N GLY A 7 -4.13 23.55 19.58
CA GLY A 7 -4.68 22.70 20.65
C GLY A 7 -4.01 21.31 20.66
N PRO A 8 -4.09 20.56 21.77
CA PRO A 8 -3.17 19.46 22.07
C PRO A 8 -3.66 18.05 21.68
N GLU A 9 -4.31 17.86 20.52
CA GLU A 9 -4.87 16.56 20.07
C GLU A 9 -5.04 16.52 18.53
N ALA A 10 -3.96 16.37 17.76
CA ALA A 10 -4.07 16.04 16.34
C ALA A 10 -2.94 15.07 15.98
N ASP A 11 -3.29 13.88 15.52
CA ASP A 11 -2.40 12.87 14.94
C ASP A 11 -1.73 13.40 13.66
N GLY A 12 -0.86 14.40 13.78
CA GLY A 12 -0.12 14.95 12.67
C GLY A 12 -0.95 15.66 11.58
N PRO A 13 -0.28 16.33 10.64
CA PRO A 13 -0.93 16.72 9.41
C PRO A 13 -1.00 15.51 8.47
N PHE A 14 -2.21 15.05 8.16
CA PHE A 14 -2.44 14.05 7.11
C PHE A 14 -2.64 14.72 5.75
N TYR A 15 -1.99 14.18 4.71
CA TYR A 15 -2.10 14.67 3.35
C TYR A 15 -2.63 13.56 2.45
N ARG A 16 -3.80 13.76 1.84
CA ARG A 16 -4.31 12.81 0.85
C ARG A 16 -3.40 12.80 -0.37
N ILE A 17 -2.90 11.62 -0.72
CA ILE A 17 -1.98 11.42 -1.86
C ILE A 17 -2.58 10.54 -2.96
N GLY A 18 -3.69 9.85 -2.70
CA GLY A 18 -4.37 9.06 -3.72
C GLY A 18 -5.53 8.22 -3.20
N SER A 19 -5.76 7.12 -3.88
CA SER A 19 -6.70 6.06 -3.50
C SER A 19 -6.12 4.70 -3.88
N TRP A 20 -6.39 3.70 -3.07
CA TRP A 20 -5.95 2.31 -3.24
C TRP A 20 -7.03 1.39 -2.71
N MET A 21 -7.32 0.27 -3.40
CA MET A 21 -8.31 -0.73 -2.98
C MET A 21 -9.60 -0.15 -2.35
N GLY A 22 -10.22 0.83 -3.02
CA GLY A 22 -11.46 1.46 -2.56
C GLY A 22 -11.35 2.48 -1.42
N GLY A 23 -10.17 2.66 -0.80
CA GLY A 23 -9.91 3.66 0.26
C GLY A 23 -9.08 4.85 -0.19
N ALA A 24 -9.12 5.95 0.56
CA ALA A 24 -8.17 7.05 0.37
C ALA A 24 -6.80 6.68 0.96
N VAL A 25 -5.74 7.03 0.25
CA VAL A 25 -4.36 6.94 0.74
C VAL A 25 -3.94 8.29 1.28
N VAL A 26 -3.48 8.32 2.53
CA VAL A 26 -3.00 9.50 3.23
C VAL A 26 -1.55 9.33 3.68
N LEU A 27 -0.78 10.40 3.58
CA LEU A 27 0.56 10.51 4.13
C LEU A 27 0.47 11.13 5.52
N ASP A 28 0.96 10.45 6.55
CA ASP A 28 1.20 11.05 7.86
C ASP A 28 2.44 11.95 7.77
N GLY A 29 2.25 13.27 7.87
CA GLY A 29 3.35 14.23 7.83
C GLY A 29 4.27 14.22 9.05
N SER A 30 3.94 13.45 10.08
CA SER A 30 4.77 13.30 11.29
C SER A 30 5.74 12.14 11.15
N SER A 31 5.27 10.99 10.70
CA SER A 31 6.08 9.77 10.52
C SER A 31 6.61 9.58 9.10
N GLY A 32 5.94 10.15 8.10
CA GLY A 32 6.18 9.89 6.68
C GLY A 32 5.48 8.62 6.17
N ALA A 33 4.74 7.90 7.02
CA ALA A 33 4.06 6.66 6.68
C ALA A 33 2.91 6.88 5.69
N ALA A 34 2.73 5.91 4.80
CA ALA A 34 1.56 5.83 3.93
C ALA A 34 0.49 4.99 4.61
N LEU A 35 -0.71 5.55 4.77
CA LEU A 35 -1.84 4.93 5.44
C LEU A 35 -3.05 4.87 4.50
N GLN A 36 -3.91 3.89 4.70
CA GLN A 36 -5.23 3.81 4.08
C GLN A 36 -6.29 4.22 5.10
N ASP A 37 -7.31 4.97 4.67
CA ASP A 37 -8.46 5.23 5.53
C ASP A 37 -9.23 3.95 5.88
N THR A 38 -9.91 3.98 7.02
CA THR A 38 -10.70 2.86 7.53
C THR A 38 -12.04 2.69 6.79
N GLU A 39 -12.37 3.59 5.86
CA GLU A 39 -13.59 3.51 5.04
C GLU A 39 -13.49 2.42 3.96
N SER A 40 -12.29 1.90 3.71
CA SER A 40 -12.00 0.83 2.76
C SER A 40 -12.50 -0.56 3.17
N GLY A 41 -12.82 -0.77 4.45
CA GLY A 41 -13.22 -2.07 4.98
C GLY A 41 -12.07 -2.99 5.40
N TYR A 42 -10.81 -2.60 5.14
CA TYR A 42 -9.63 -3.32 5.62
C TYR A 42 -9.35 -3.01 7.09
N SER A 43 -8.78 -3.99 7.80
CA SER A 43 -8.43 -3.83 9.22
C SER A 43 -7.07 -3.15 9.41
N THR A 44 -6.14 -3.35 8.47
CA THR A 44 -4.81 -2.74 8.49
C THR A 44 -4.80 -1.37 7.82
N VAL A 45 -4.40 -0.36 8.60
CA VAL A 45 -4.29 1.05 8.17
C VAL A 45 -2.93 1.36 7.54
N LEU A 46 -1.85 0.72 7.98
CA LEU A 46 -0.49 1.00 7.51
C LEU A 46 -0.22 0.31 6.17
N LEU A 47 -0.07 1.09 5.09
CA LEU A 47 0.31 0.57 3.78
C LEU A 47 1.83 0.43 3.63
N ALA A 48 2.58 1.37 4.21
CA ALA A 48 4.04 1.35 4.25
C ALA A 48 4.56 2.33 5.32
N GLY A 49 5.71 2.02 5.91
CA GLY A 49 6.41 2.85 6.90
C GLY A 49 6.90 4.20 6.35
N SER A 50 7.02 4.34 5.03
CA SER A 50 7.37 5.62 4.41
C SER A 50 6.83 5.78 2.98
N LEU A 51 6.66 7.03 2.53
CA LEU A 51 6.26 7.34 1.14
C LEU A 51 7.20 6.72 0.07
N PRO A 52 8.55 6.76 0.20
CA PRO A 52 9.42 6.10 -0.76
C PRO A 52 9.23 4.57 -0.80
N GLN A 53 9.06 3.93 0.35
CA GLN A 53 8.78 2.49 0.42
C GLN A 53 7.46 2.17 -0.25
N PHE A 54 6.38 2.91 0.08
CA PHE A 54 5.08 2.77 -0.57
C PHE A 54 5.17 2.86 -2.09
N ALA A 55 5.83 3.89 -2.61
CA ALA A 55 5.99 4.08 -4.04
C ALA A 55 6.80 2.95 -4.70
N THR A 56 7.80 2.42 -4.00
CA THR A 56 8.64 1.32 -4.49
C THR A 56 7.84 0.02 -4.56
N VAL A 57 7.14 -0.35 -3.50
CA VAL A 57 6.26 -1.53 -3.44
C VAL A 57 5.17 -1.44 -4.52
N LEU A 58 4.50 -0.29 -4.62
CA LEU A 58 3.47 -0.06 -5.62
C LEU A 58 4.02 -0.19 -7.04
N ARG A 59 5.19 0.38 -7.32
CA ARG A 59 5.82 0.25 -8.64
C ARG A 59 6.17 -1.20 -8.94
N LEU A 60 6.72 -1.94 -7.98
CA LEU A 60 7.07 -3.34 -8.14
C LEU A 60 5.85 -4.20 -8.47
N TYR A 61 4.72 -3.97 -7.78
CA TYR A 61 3.46 -4.62 -8.11
C TYR A 61 2.95 -4.25 -9.52
N CYS A 62 3.05 -2.97 -9.92
CA CYS A 62 2.72 -2.57 -11.28
C CYS A 62 3.58 -3.28 -12.33
N GLU A 63 4.88 -3.44 -12.09
CA GLU A 63 5.79 -4.18 -12.99
C GLU A 63 5.40 -5.66 -13.09
N TYR A 64 5.07 -6.30 -11.96
CA TYR A 64 4.52 -7.67 -11.96
C TYR A 64 3.27 -7.78 -12.85
N ARG A 65 2.32 -6.85 -12.70
CA ARG A 65 1.04 -6.84 -13.43
C ARG A 65 1.18 -6.65 -14.93
N ILE A 66 2.20 -5.90 -15.38
CA ILE A 66 2.43 -5.65 -16.82
C ILE A 66 3.46 -6.61 -17.43
N SER A 67 4.07 -7.48 -16.62
CA SER A 67 5.06 -8.45 -17.08
C SER A 67 4.40 -9.54 -17.93
N TRP A 68 5.11 -9.97 -18.96
CA TRP A 68 4.68 -11.12 -19.75
C TRP A 68 5.11 -12.42 -19.07
N LEU A 69 4.17 -13.08 -18.40
CA LEU A 69 4.35 -14.34 -17.68
C LEU A 69 3.51 -15.43 -18.38
N PRO A 70 4.05 -16.09 -19.43
CA PRO A 70 3.25 -16.93 -20.33
C PRO A 70 2.73 -18.23 -19.69
N THR A 71 3.28 -18.64 -18.54
CA THR A 71 2.85 -19.85 -17.84
C THR A 71 2.38 -19.55 -16.41
N LEU A 72 1.49 -20.41 -15.90
CA LEU A 72 1.07 -20.36 -14.49
C LEU A 72 2.27 -20.53 -13.55
N ALA A 73 3.26 -21.35 -13.92
CA ALA A 73 4.47 -21.57 -13.13
C ALA A 73 5.29 -20.27 -12.98
N GLU A 74 5.50 -19.54 -14.09
CA GLU A 74 6.19 -18.24 -14.04
C GLU A 74 5.38 -17.20 -13.27
N ALA A 75 4.04 -17.19 -13.41
CA ALA A 75 3.18 -16.27 -12.67
C ALA A 75 3.24 -16.49 -11.16
N VAL A 76 3.29 -17.75 -10.72
CA VAL A 76 3.44 -18.13 -9.30
C VAL A 76 4.83 -17.78 -8.78
N ASP A 77 5.88 -18.11 -9.53
CA ASP A 77 7.27 -17.82 -9.16
C ASP A 77 7.52 -16.30 -9.03
N ALA A 78 7.09 -15.53 -10.02
CA ALA A 78 7.17 -14.07 -9.97
C ALA A 78 6.38 -13.47 -8.80
N ARG A 79 5.26 -14.08 -8.40
CA ARG A 79 4.48 -13.63 -7.24
C ARG A 79 5.18 -13.95 -5.92
N TRP A 80 5.84 -15.09 -5.83
CA TRP A 80 6.68 -15.42 -4.66
C TRP A 80 7.84 -14.43 -4.53
N SER A 81 8.55 -14.14 -5.61
CA SER A 81 9.60 -13.11 -5.61
C SER A 81 9.07 -11.72 -5.25
N LEU A 82 7.89 -11.35 -5.76
CA LEU A 82 7.24 -10.09 -5.39
C LEU A 82 7.01 -10.01 -3.87
N ARG A 83 6.48 -11.07 -3.25
CA ARG A 83 6.26 -11.11 -1.80
C ARG A 83 7.58 -10.90 -1.02
N GLU A 84 8.61 -11.67 -1.37
CA GLU A 84 9.93 -11.57 -0.71
C GLU A 84 10.54 -10.16 -0.83
N TRP A 85 10.47 -9.56 -2.02
CA TRP A 85 11.02 -8.22 -2.23
C TRP A 85 10.21 -7.14 -1.50
N VAL A 86 8.89 -7.26 -1.43
CA VAL A 86 8.06 -6.29 -0.71
C VAL A 86 8.36 -6.33 0.80
N GLU A 87 8.49 -7.52 1.38
CA GLU A 87 8.93 -7.70 2.77
C GLU A 87 10.34 -7.13 3.02
N GLU A 88 11.28 -7.31 2.09
CA GLU A 88 12.62 -6.72 2.18
C GLU A 88 12.59 -5.19 2.12
N ILE A 89 11.76 -4.62 1.24
CA ILE A 89 11.62 -3.17 1.07
C ILE A 89 11.00 -2.53 2.31
N ASP A 90 9.96 -3.15 2.85
CA ASP A 90 9.24 -2.64 4.01
C ASP A 90 8.59 -3.77 4.83
N PRO A 91 9.21 -4.22 5.93
CA PRO A 91 8.65 -5.29 6.77
C PRO A 91 7.25 -4.99 7.31
N ALA A 92 6.84 -3.71 7.36
CA ALA A 92 5.50 -3.34 7.81
C ALA A 92 4.38 -3.86 6.89
N THR A 93 4.71 -4.25 5.66
CA THR A 93 3.74 -4.80 4.70
C THR A 93 3.41 -6.27 4.95
N GLU A 94 4.22 -7.01 5.71
CA GLU A 94 4.04 -8.44 5.98
C GLU A 94 2.69 -8.74 6.67
N THR A 95 2.21 -7.82 7.50
CA THR A 95 0.99 -7.98 8.30
C THR A 95 -0.23 -7.23 7.74
N GLY A 96 -0.13 -6.76 6.49
CA GLY A 96 -1.18 -5.94 5.88
C GLY A 96 -2.17 -6.78 5.07
N ASP A 97 -3.41 -6.87 5.53
CA ASP A 97 -4.50 -7.55 4.79
C ASP A 97 -4.63 -7.05 3.32
N HIS A 98 -4.33 -5.77 3.08
CA HIS A 98 -4.29 -5.19 1.73
C HIS A 98 -3.18 -5.81 0.85
N TRP A 99 -2.04 -6.18 1.42
CA TRP A 99 -0.97 -6.85 0.69
C TRP A 99 -1.21 -8.35 0.56
N ASP A 100 -1.92 -8.98 1.50
CA ASP A 100 -2.33 -10.37 1.36
C ASP A 100 -3.20 -10.57 0.11
N GLU A 101 -4.17 -9.68 -0.16
CA GLU A 101 -4.97 -9.77 -1.40
C GLU A 101 -4.11 -9.64 -2.68
N VAL A 102 -3.06 -8.81 -2.64
CA VAL A 102 -2.08 -8.69 -3.74
C VAL A 102 -1.32 -10.01 -3.93
N PHE A 103 -0.86 -10.63 -2.84
CA PHE A 103 -0.03 -11.83 -2.87
C PHE A 103 -0.81 -13.12 -3.07
N GLU A 104 -2.10 -13.13 -2.73
CA GLU A 104 -3.02 -14.23 -3.01
C GLU A 104 -3.55 -14.16 -4.45
N GLY A 105 -3.42 -12.99 -5.09
CA GLY A 105 -3.83 -12.76 -6.46
C GLY A 105 -5.32 -12.52 -6.60
N GLU A 106 -6.00 -12.13 -5.52
CA GLU A 106 -7.43 -11.82 -5.54
C GLU A 106 -7.73 -10.61 -6.44
N LEU A 107 -6.74 -9.71 -6.59
CA LEU A 107 -6.82 -8.57 -7.49
C LEU A 107 -6.53 -8.92 -8.96
N ASP A 108 -6.11 -10.15 -9.26
CA ASP A 108 -5.70 -10.53 -10.60
C ASP A 108 -6.86 -10.76 -11.56
N ASP A 109 -8.04 -11.10 -11.03
CA ASP A 109 -9.29 -11.39 -11.75
C ASP A 109 -10.12 -10.15 -12.12
N SER A 110 -9.55 -8.95 -12.01
CA SER A 110 -10.22 -7.68 -12.38
C SER A 110 -10.53 -7.50 -13.88
N GLY A 111 -10.38 -8.57 -14.69
CA GLY A 111 -10.80 -8.66 -16.07
C GLY A 111 -12.21 -9.26 -16.24
N SER A 112 -13.25 -8.57 -15.76
CA SER A 112 -14.61 -8.75 -16.30
C SER A 112 -15.32 -7.40 -16.44
N TYR A 113 -15.14 -6.78 -17.60
CA TYR A 113 -16.03 -5.77 -18.16
C TYR A 113 -16.38 -6.17 -19.59
#